data_AF-A0A218QMJ8-F1
#
_entry.id   AF-A0A218QMJ8-F1
#
_cell.length_a   1.000
_cell.length_b   1.000
_cell.length_c   1.000
_cell.angle_alpha   90.00
_cell.angle_beta   90.00
_cell.angle_gamma   90.00
#
_symmetry.space_group_name_H-M   'P 1'
#
loop_
_entity.id
_entity.type
_entity.pdbx_description
1 polymer ?
#
loop_
_entity_poly.entity_id
_entity_poly.type
_entity_poly.pdbx_seq_one_letter_code
_entity_poly.pdbx_strand_id
1 'polypeptide(L)'
;MTLQSNNSLVKSVLQKEREIIFIDPTVEDYESLIAGINPDTKVVILDRMKDRVSQISEALQGGKYKAVHIVSHGSEGSLQLGSKHW
;
A
#
# COMPACT_ATOMS: atom_id res chain seq x y z
N MET A 1 2.24 45.70 -3.74
CA MET A 1 1.30 44.74 -3.12
C MET A 1 1.49 43.40 -3.82
N THR A 2 2.29 42.51 -3.25
CA THR A 2 2.64 41.23 -3.87
C THR A 2 1.73 40.15 -3.29
N LEU A 3 0.83 39.61 -4.12
CA LEU A 3 -0.05 38.51 -3.76
C LEU A 3 0.75 37.21 -3.68
N GLN A 4 1.16 36.82 -2.47
CA GLN A 4 1.67 35.49 -2.16
C GLN A 4 0.65 34.75 -1.29
N SER A 5 -0.38 34.16 -1.90
CA SER A 5 -1.13 33.08 -1.24
C SER A 5 -2.04 32.37 -2.23
N ASN A 6 -1.52 31.41 -2.99
CA ASN A 6 -2.36 30.48 -3.77
C ASN A 6 -1.73 29.08 -3.94
N ASN A 7 -0.60 28.76 -3.29
CA ASN A 7 0.12 27.50 -3.55
C ASN A 7 -0.17 26.35 -2.59
N SER A 8 -0.81 26.58 -1.43
CA SER A 8 -1.12 25.51 -0.47
C SER A 8 -2.43 24.77 -0.81
N LEU A 9 -3.45 25.51 -1.25
CA LEU A 9 -4.75 24.96 -1.63
C LEU A 9 -4.65 24.12 -2.91
N VAL A 10 -3.90 24.57 -3.91
CA VAL A 10 -3.69 23.84 -5.17
C VAL A 10 -2.89 22.56 -4.93
N LYS A 11 -1.87 22.57 -4.03
CA LYS A 11 -1.15 21.36 -3.63
C LYS A 11 -2.02 20.33 -2.92
N SER A 12 -2.95 20.78 -2.06
CA SER A 12 -3.84 19.88 -1.32
C SER A 12 -4.88 19.22 -2.24
N VAL A 13 -5.40 19.96 -3.23
CA VAL A 13 -6.36 19.44 -4.21
C VAL A 13 -5.67 18.49 -5.22
N LEU A 14 -4.39 18.71 -5.52
CA LEU A 14 -3.58 17.83 -6.38
C LEU A 14 -2.97 16.63 -5.63
N GLN A 15 -2.91 16.65 -4.30
CA GLN A 15 -2.61 15.47 -3.49
C GLN A 15 -3.84 14.58 -3.48
N LYS A 16 -4.07 13.89 -4.60
CA LYS A 16 -5.05 12.81 -4.69
C LYS A 16 -4.79 11.89 -3.50
N GLU A 17 -5.78 11.71 -2.64
CA GLU A 17 -5.63 10.88 -1.45
C GLU A 17 -5.33 9.44 -1.90
N ARG A 18 -4.06 9.06 -1.86
CA ARG A 18 -3.59 7.80 -2.43
C ARG A 18 -3.93 6.64 -1.52
N GLU A 19 -4.40 5.56 -2.12
CA GLU A 19 -4.48 4.25 -1.48
C GLU A 19 -3.22 3.47 -1.83
N ILE A 20 -2.83 2.55 -0.95
CA ILE A 20 -1.77 1.60 -1.22
C ILE A 20 -2.25 0.20 -0.85
N ILE A 21 -1.95 -0.77 -1.69
CA ILE A 21 -2.27 -2.18 -1.48
C ILE A 21 -0.99 -3.00 -1.55
N PHE A 22 -0.79 -3.81 -0.52
CA PHE A 22 0.28 -4.79 -0.43
C PHE A 22 -0.27 -6.18 -0.72
N ILE A 23 0.37 -6.89 -1.63
CA ILE A 23 -0.06 -8.23 -2.04
C ILE A 23 1.07 -9.22 -1.74
N ASP A 24 0.78 -10.22 -0.92
CA ASP A 24 1.64 -11.38 -0.76
C ASP A 24 1.53 -12.28 -2.01
N PRO A 25 2.63 -12.51 -2.76
CA PRO A 25 2.58 -13.30 -3.99
C PRO A 25 2.33 -14.80 -3.74
N THR A 26 2.25 -15.24 -2.48
CA THR A 26 1.84 -16.61 -2.14
C THR A 26 0.31 -16.80 -2.16
N VAL A 27 -0.48 -15.71 -2.24
CA VAL A 27 -1.92 -15.78 -2.46
C VAL A 27 -2.18 -16.33 -3.86
N GLU A 28 -3.05 -17.33 -3.95
CA GLU A 28 -3.39 -17.95 -5.23
C GLU A 28 -4.09 -16.94 -6.15
N ASP A 29 -3.69 -16.92 -7.43
CA ASP A 29 -4.27 -16.06 -8.47
C ASP A 29 -4.29 -14.56 -8.10
N TYR A 30 -3.25 -14.10 -7.41
CA TYR A 30 -3.15 -12.69 -7.00
C TYR A 30 -3.09 -11.73 -8.19
N GLU A 31 -2.64 -12.17 -9.36
CA GLU A 31 -2.63 -11.40 -10.60
C GLU A 31 -4.04 -10.99 -11.03
N SER A 32 -5.04 -11.87 -10.88
CA SER A 32 -6.43 -11.56 -11.18
C SER A 32 -7.02 -10.54 -10.20
N LEU A 33 -6.56 -10.52 -8.95
CA LEU A 33 -6.94 -9.48 -7.99
C LEU A 33 -6.46 -8.10 -8.45
N ILE A 34 -5.27 -8.02 -9.05
CA ILE A 34 -4.71 -6.75 -9.56
C ILE A 34 -5.59 -6.15 -10.65
N ALA A 35 -6.21 -6.98 -11.49
CA ALA A 35 -7.07 -6.50 -12.58
C ALA A 35 -8.33 -5.76 -12.09
N GLY A 36 -8.78 -6.02 -10.86
CA GLY A 36 -9.94 -5.35 -10.25
C GLY A 36 -9.59 -4.10 -9.44
N ILE A 37 -8.30 -3.77 -9.28
CA ILE A 37 -7.87 -2.65 -8.44
C ILE A 37 -8.07 -1.32 -9.17
N ASN A 38 -8.54 -0.31 -8.43
CA ASN A 38 -8.62 1.06 -8.93
C ASN A 38 -7.23 1.52 -9.46
N PRO A 39 -7.11 2.01 -10.71
CA PRO A 39 -5.84 2.45 -11.28
C PRO A 39 -5.09 3.52 -10.48
N ASP A 40 -5.78 4.26 -9.61
CA ASP A 40 -5.20 5.27 -8.72
C ASP A 40 -4.59 4.70 -7.44
N THR A 41 -4.79 3.41 -7.16
CA THR A 41 -4.23 2.71 -6.01
C THR A 41 -2.80 2.26 -6.32
N LYS A 42 -1.86 2.59 -5.43
CA LYS A 42 -0.48 2.11 -5.53
C LYS A 42 -0.43 0.63 -5.17
N VAL A 43 -0.10 -0.23 -6.13
CA VAL A 43 0.10 -1.67 -5.90
C VAL A 43 1.55 -1.95 -5.56
N VAL A 44 1.79 -2.72 -4.49
CA VAL A 44 3.10 -3.22 -4.09
C VAL A 44 3.02 -4.74 -3.93
N ILE A 45 3.71 -5.47 -4.82
CA ILE A 45 3.88 -6.92 -4.66
C ILE A 45 5.08 -7.16 -3.74
N LEU A 46 4.86 -7.89 -2.65
CA LEU A 46 5.90 -8.16 -1.66
C LEU A 46 6.91 -9.17 -2.20
N ASP A 47 8.18 -8.98 -1.87
CA ASP A 47 9.22 -9.97 -2.10
C ASP A 47 9.10 -11.09 -1.06
N ARG A 48 8.85 -12.31 -1.54
CA ARG A 48 8.70 -13.52 -0.71
C ARG A 48 9.94 -13.88 0.09
N MET A 49 11.12 -13.39 -0.31
CA MET A 49 12.41 -13.71 0.31
C MET A 49 12.81 -12.73 1.42
N LYS A 50 12.03 -11.66 1.63
CA LYS A 50 12.32 -10.61 2.60
C LYS A 50 11.24 -10.56 3.66
N ASP A 51 11.58 -9.95 4.81
CA ASP A 51 10.58 -9.68 5.84
C ASP A 51 9.48 -8.76 5.27
N ARG A 52 8.23 -9.19 5.39
CA ARG A 52 7.09 -8.50 4.78
C ARG A 52 6.70 -7.25 5.56
N VAL A 53 6.83 -7.27 6.89
CA VAL A 53 6.53 -6.10 7.73
C VAL A 53 7.52 -4.97 7.47
N SER A 54 8.80 -5.29 7.33
CA SER A 54 9.84 -4.33 6.93
C SER A 54 9.53 -3.71 5.57
N GLN A 55 9.17 -4.50 4.57
CA GLN A 55 8.81 -4.00 3.24
C GLN A 55 7.60 -3.07 3.28
N ILE A 56 6.54 -3.44 4.01
CA ILE A 56 5.36 -2.59 4.21
C ILE A 56 5.78 -1.27 4.86
N SER A 57 6.57 -1.34 5.93
CA SER A 57 7.04 -0.16 6.66
C SER A 57 7.86 0.77 5.78
N GLU A 58 8.82 0.23 5.02
CA GLU A 58 9.65 0.98 4.07
C GLU A 58 8.82 1.63 2.97
N ALA A 59 7.85 0.92 2.39
CA ALA A 59 6.99 1.45 1.33
C ALA A 59 6.03 2.56 1.81
N LEU A 60 5.69 2.54 3.10
CA LEU A 60 4.86 3.55 3.75
C LEU A 60 5.64 4.80 4.17
N GLN A 61 6.96 4.70 4.35
CA GLN A 61 7.78 5.83 4.80
C GLN A 61 7.66 7.05 3.88
N GLY A 62 7.44 8.23 4.49
CA GLY A 62 7.31 9.51 3.79
C GLY A 62 6.04 9.67 2.95
N GLY A 63 5.21 8.61 2.82
CA GLY A 63 3.94 8.64 2.12
C GLY A 63 2.79 9.08 3.02
N LYS A 64 1.84 9.82 2.44
CA LYS A 64 0.52 10.06 3.04
C LYS A 64 -0.49 9.25 2.24
N TYR A 65 -1.17 8.34 2.93
CA TYR A 65 -2.17 7.46 2.33
C TYR A 65 -3.47 7.56 3.14
N LYS A 66 -4.61 7.53 2.45
CA LYS A 66 -5.93 7.49 3.13
C LYS A 66 -6.33 6.09 3.58
N ALA A 67 -5.77 5.07 2.93
CA ALA A 67 -6.03 3.67 3.22
C ALA A 67 -4.81 2.81 2.88
N VAL A 68 -4.61 1.77 3.68
CA VAL A 68 -3.66 0.69 3.45
C VAL A 68 -4.46 -0.61 3.38
N HIS A 69 -4.33 -1.31 2.26
CA HIS A 69 -4.91 -2.63 2.05
C HIS A 69 -3.82 -3.69 2.09
N ILE A 70 -4.10 -4.84 2.68
CA ILE A 70 -3.16 -5.97 2.73
C ILE A 70 -3.89 -7.22 2.29
N VAL A 71 -3.37 -7.87 1.26
CA VAL A 71 -3.84 -9.16 0.75
C VAL A 71 -2.80 -10.20 1.10
N SER A 72 -3.17 -11.11 2.00
CA SER A 72 -2.29 -12.19 2.46
C SER A 72 -3.11 -13.41 2.89
N HIS A 73 -2.40 -14.50 3.17
CA HIS A 73 -2.97 -15.65 3.85
C HIS A 73 -3.28 -15.35 5.31
N GLY A 74 -4.27 -16.05 5.85
CA GLY A 74 -4.65 -15.98 7.25
C GLY A 74 -5.19 -17.32 7.74
N SER A 75 -5.44 -17.39 9.04
CA SER A 75 -6.24 -18.44 9.66
C SER A 75 -7.11 -17.80 10.73
N GLU A 76 -7.94 -18.59 11.41
CA GLU A 76 -8.72 -18.08 12.53
C GLU A 76 -7.81 -17.36 13.54
N GLY A 77 -8.12 -16.10 13.84
CA GLY A 77 -7.35 -15.25 14.74
C GLY A 77 -5.94 -14.86 14.27
N SER A 78 -5.54 -15.14 13.02
CA SER A 78 -4.18 -14.89 12.55
C SER A 78 -4.11 -14.35 11.12
N LEU A 79 -3.20 -13.40 10.91
CA LEU A 79 -2.78 -12.92 9.59
C LEU A 79 -1.31 -13.26 9.38
N GLN A 80 -0.97 -13.84 8.23
CA GLN A 80 0.40 -14.22 7.91
C GLN A 80 1.10 -13.05 7.22
N LEU A 81 1.94 -12.29 7.94
CA LEU A 81 2.75 -11.19 7.40
C LEU A 81 4.25 -11.37 7.65
N GLY A 82 4.71 -12.61 7.74
CA GLY A 82 6.10 -12.92 7.99
C GLY A 82 6.37 -14.39 7.70
N SER A 83 7.64 -14.78 7.82
CA SER A 83 8.01 -16.19 7.73
C SER A 83 7.36 -16.96 8.88
N LYS A 84 6.59 -18.03 8.58
CA LYS A 84 6.18 -19.05 9.57
C LYS A 84 7.45 -19.77 10.07
N HIS A 85 8.18 -19.11 10.96
CA HIS A 85 9.27 -19.70 11.74
C HIS A 85 9.23 -19.04 13.12
N TRP A 86 8.30 -19.50 13.94
CA TRP A 86 8.33 -19.36 15.40
C TRP A 86 8.04 -20.75 15.98
#